data_AF-A0A958QDB8-F1
#
_entry.id   AF-A0A958QDB8-F1
#
_cell.length_a   1.000
_cell.length_b   1.000
_cell.length_c   1.000
_cell.angle_alpha   90.00
_cell.angle_beta   90.00
_cell.angle_gamma   90.00
#
_symmetry.space_group_name_H-M   'P 1'
#
loop_
_entity.id
_entity.type
_entity.pdbx_description
1 polymer ?
#
loop_
_entity_poly.entity_id
_entity_poly.type
_entity_poly.pdbx_seq_one_letter_code
_entity_poly.pdbx_strand_id
1 'polypeptide(L)'
;MNYSINHIVHLFSVFILVGVAFAAFAAPNPERRKMYMSISGICSLIVLITGFGMLGVLKLGVPLWAIVKVVCWIILSGVAGVAIKKKENIKAYIVVTLLALLTAITMVSLKPF
;
A
#
# COMPACT_ATOMS: atom_id res chain seq x y z
N MET A 1 -14.64 16.62 0.94
CA MET A 1 -13.71 15.77 0.16
C MET A 1 -14.54 14.89 -0.77
N ASN A 2 -14.22 14.81 -2.06
CA ASN A 2 -15.00 14.02 -3.03
C ASN A 2 -14.56 12.55 -2.98
N TYR A 3 -15.51 11.62 -2.84
CA TYR A 3 -15.24 10.18 -2.81
C TYR A 3 -14.46 9.70 -4.04
N SER A 4 -14.86 10.11 -5.24
CA SER A 4 -14.23 9.67 -6.49
C SER A 4 -12.77 10.12 -6.58
N ILE A 5 -12.48 11.35 -6.16
CA ILE A 5 -11.11 11.88 -6.12
C ILE A 5 -10.26 11.07 -5.14
N ASN A 6 -10.76 10.85 -3.92
CA ASN A 6 -10.04 10.05 -2.93
C ASN A 6 -9.79 8.62 -3.42
N HIS A 7 -10.77 8.01 -4.07
CA HIS A 7 -10.66 6.64 -4.58
C HIS A 7 -9.59 6.53 -5.67
N ILE A 8 -9.57 7.46 -6.64
CA ILE A 8 -8.57 7.48 -7.71
C ILE A 8 -7.18 7.70 -7.13
N VAL A 9 -7.01 8.71 -6.26
CA VAL A 9 -5.72 9.03 -5.64
C VAL A 9 -5.23 7.88 -4.76
N HIS A 10 -6.14 7.22 -4.04
CA HIS A 10 -5.83 6.05 -3.22
C HIS A 10 -5.27 4.91 -4.07
N LEU A 11 -6.01 4.47 -5.08
CA LEU A 11 -5.60 3.37 -5.97
C LEU A 11 -4.28 3.67 -6.67
N PHE A 12 -4.16 4.88 -7.24
CA PHE A 12 -2.92 5.31 -7.91
C PHE A 12 -1.72 5.28 -6.97
N SER A 13 -1.91 5.74 -5.73
CA SER A 13 -0.85 5.72 -4.71
C SER A 13 -0.48 4.30 -4.27
N VAL A 14 -1.45 3.38 -4.18
CA VAL A 14 -1.18 1.94 -3.93
C VAL A 14 -0.35 1.37 -5.08
N PHE A 15 -0.70 1.65 -6.35
CA PHE A 15 0.07 1.15 -7.49
C PHE A 15 1.51 1.68 -7.51
N ILE A 16 1.72 2.97 -7.23
CA ILE A 16 3.07 3.52 -7.12
C ILE A 16 3.83 2.88 -5.96
N LEU A 17 3.21 2.74 -4.78
CA LEU A 17 3.84 2.13 -3.61
C LEU A 17 4.36 0.73 -3.92
N VAL A 18 3.52 -0.09 -4.55
CA VAL A 18 3.85 -1.45 -4.99
C VAL A 18 4.92 -1.43 -6.06
N GLY A 19 4.79 -0.58 -7.08
CA GLY A 19 5.77 -0.46 -8.16
C GLY A 19 7.16 -0.06 -7.65
N VAL A 20 7.24 0.89 -6.71
CA VAL A 20 8.49 1.29 -6.07
C VAL A 20 9.07 0.18 -5.20
N ALA A 21 8.22 -0.56 -4.46
CA ALA A 21 8.67 -1.72 -3.70
C ALA A 21 9.31 -2.76 -4.64
N PHE A 22 8.62 -3.16 -5.71
CA PHE A 22 9.17 -4.09 -6.70
C PHE A 22 10.44 -3.56 -7.37
N ALA A 23 10.47 -2.29 -7.78
CA ALA A 23 11.67 -1.68 -8.38
C ALA A 23 12.87 -1.72 -7.44
N ALA A 24 12.66 -1.46 -6.14
CA ALA A 24 13.70 -1.52 -5.14
C ALA A 24 14.27 -2.94 -4.94
N PHE A 25 13.46 -3.98 -5.16
CA PHE A 25 13.87 -5.38 -4.93
C PHE A 25 14.43 -6.04 -6.18
N ALA A 26 13.81 -5.80 -7.34
CA ALA A 26 14.13 -6.46 -8.61
C ALA A 26 15.36 -5.85 -9.30
N ALA A 27 15.61 -4.55 -9.14
CA ALA A 27 16.76 -3.86 -9.73
C ALA A 27 17.37 -2.87 -8.72
N PRO A 28 18.09 -3.37 -7.69
CA PRO A 28 18.50 -2.52 -6.59
C PRO A 28 19.59 -1.52 -7.02
N ASN A 29 19.23 -0.24 -7.14
CA ASN A 29 20.17 0.84 -7.44
C ASN A 29 20.45 1.70 -6.19
N PRO A 30 21.70 1.74 -5.68
CA PRO A 30 22.07 2.53 -4.50
C PRO A 30 21.81 4.04 -4.64
N GLU A 31 22.00 4.60 -5.83
CA GLU A 31 21.81 6.04 -6.10
C GLU A 31 20.33 6.43 -5.99
N ARG A 32 19.44 5.52 -6.36
CA ARG A 32 17.98 5.74 -6.34
C ARG A 32 17.34 5.36 -4.99
N ARG A 33 18.13 4.84 -4.04
CA ARG A 33 17.64 4.38 -2.73
C ARG A 33 16.88 5.45 -1.96
N LYS A 34 17.40 6.68 -1.93
CA LYS A 34 16.74 7.82 -1.24
C LYS A 34 15.40 8.14 -1.90
N MET A 35 15.38 8.18 -3.22
CA MET A 35 14.16 8.42 -4.00
C MET A 35 13.10 7.34 -3.72
N TYR A 36 13.47 6.05 -3.73
CA TYR A 36 12.53 4.97 -3.42
C TYR A 36 11.97 5.05 -2.00
N MET A 37 12.79 5.41 -0.99
CA MET A 37 12.30 5.61 0.37
C MET A 37 11.34 6.80 0.48
N SER A 38 11.67 7.91 -0.17
CA SER A 38 10.81 9.09 -0.15
C SER A 38 9.46 8.85 -0.84
N ILE A 39 9.47 8.26 -2.04
CA ILE A 39 8.23 8.02 -2.80
C ILE A 39 7.36 6.99 -2.07
N SER A 40 7.93 5.88 -1.61
CA SER A 40 7.16 4.88 -0.86
C SER A 40 6.55 5.45 0.43
N GLY A 41 7.29 6.29 1.17
CA GLY A 41 6.77 6.98 2.35
C GLY A 41 5.61 7.94 2.02
N ILE A 42 5.78 8.79 1.00
CA ILE A 42 4.74 9.73 0.57
C ILE A 42 3.49 8.99 0.09
N CYS A 43 3.65 7.99 -0.78
CA CYS A 43 2.53 7.18 -1.28
C CYS A 43 1.82 6.44 -0.13
N SER A 44 2.56 5.88 0.84
CA SER A 44 1.97 5.24 2.01
C SER A 44 1.09 6.20 2.82
N LEU A 45 1.54 7.44 3.06
CA LEU A 45 0.75 8.46 3.75
C LEU A 45 -0.48 8.87 2.95
N ILE A 46 -0.37 9.02 1.63
CA ILE A 46 -1.52 9.35 0.77
C ILE A 46 -2.55 8.23 0.82
N VAL A 47 -2.14 6.97 0.75
CA VAL A 47 -3.03 5.79 0.87
C VAL A 47 -3.78 5.84 2.21
N LEU A 48 -3.10 6.19 3.30
CA LEU A 48 -3.71 6.31 4.62
C LEU A 48 -4.78 7.40 4.67
N ILE A 49 -4.41 8.63 4.27
CA ILE A 49 -5.28 9.81 4.34
C ILE A 49 -6.50 9.64 3.44
N THR A 50 -6.30 9.15 2.21
CA THR A 50 -7.40 8.91 1.26
C THR A 50 -8.29 7.75 1.70
N GLY A 51 -7.73 6.69 2.30
CA GLY A 51 -8.46 5.54 2.83
C GLY A 51 -9.42 5.94 3.95
N PHE A 52 -8.90 6.58 5.00
CA PHE A 52 -9.73 7.11 6.09
C PHE A 52 -10.64 8.24 5.64
N GLY A 53 -10.19 9.06 4.68
CA GLY A 53 -11.01 10.08 4.04
C GLY A 53 -12.26 9.52 3.38
N MET A 54 -12.17 8.38 2.68
CA MET A 54 -13.33 7.69 2.11
C MET A 54 -14.25 7.12 3.19
N LEU A 55 -13.71 6.54 4.27
CA LEU A 55 -14.54 6.04 5.39
C LEU A 55 -15.35 7.17 6.04
N GLY A 56 -14.73 8.34 6.24
CA GLY A 56 -15.40 9.52 6.77
C GLY A 56 -16.51 10.05 5.85
N VAL A 57 -16.28 10.09 4.54
CA VAL A 57 -17.30 10.52 3.55
C VAL A 57 -18.48 9.54 3.51
N LEU A 58 -18.23 8.23 3.63
CA LEU A 58 -19.28 7.21 3.61
C LEU A 58 -19.98 7.02 4.97
N LYS A 59 -19.47 7.63 6.05
CA LYS A 59 -20.01 7.51 7.42
C LYS A 59 -20.16 6.06 7.92
N LEU A 60 -19.28 5.16 7.48
CA LEU A 60 -19.37 3.72 7.77
C LEU A 60 -18.76 3.30 9.12
N GLY A 61 -18.27 4.25 9.93
CA GLY A 61 -17.46 3.93 11.09
C GLY A 61 -16.17 3.22 10.68
N VAL A 62 -15.80 2.15 11.39
CA VAL A 62 -14.64 1.30 11.08
C VAL A 62 -15.10 -0.14 10.87
N PRO A 63 -15.61 -0.49 9.68
CA PRO A 63 -16.03 -1.85 9.40
C PRO A 63 -14.83 -2.81 9.39
N LEU A 64 -15.06 -4.09 9.68
CA LEU A 64 -13.99 -5.08 9.81
C LEU A 64 -13.11 -5.18 8.55
N TRP A 65 -13.69 -5.05 7.34
CA TRP A 65 -12.94 -5.03 6.09
C TRP A 65 -11.98 -3.84 5.97
N ALA A 66 -12.32 -2.70 6.59
CA ALA A 66 -11.43 -1.54 6.61
C ALA A 66 -10.21 -1.80 7.50
N ILE A 67 -10.39 -2.50 8.62
CA ILE A 67 -9.30 -2.95 9.50
C ILE A 67 -8.35 -3.88 8.74
N VAL A 68 -8.90 -4.86 8.01
CA VAL A 68 -8.07 -5.78 7.19
C VAL A 68 -7.26 -5.00 6.15
N LYS A 69 -7.84 -4.00 5.48
CA LYS A 69 -7.09 -3.14 4.55
C LYS A 69 -6.00 -2.32 5.22
N VAL A 70 -6.24 -1.82 6.43
CA VAL A 70 -5.22 -1.13 7.23
C VAL A 70 -4.05 -2.08 7.53
N VAL A 71 -4.33 -3.33 7.91
CA VAL A 71 -3.29 -4.35 8.13
C VAL A 71 -2.50 -4.62 6.83
N CYS A 72 -3.17 -4.83 5.70
CA CYS A 72 -2.50 -4.99 4.41
C CYS A 72 -1.64 -3.76 4.05
N TRP A 73 -2.14 -2.55 4.30
CA TRP A 73 -1.40 -1.31 4.05
C TRP A 73 -0.15 -1.19 4.93
N ILE A 74 -0.22 -1.58 6.21
CA ILE A 74 0.96 -1.61 7.11
C ILE A 74 2.00 -2.59 6.55
N ILE A 75 1.57 -3.78 6.12
CA ILE A 75 2.46 -4.79 5.54
C ILE A 75 3.14 -4.23 4.27
N LEU A 76 2.37 -3.66 3.34
CA LEU A 76 2.90 -3.10 2.09
C LEU A 76 3.89 -1.96 2.35
N SER A 77 3.55 -1.06 3.28
CA SER A 77 4.40 0.08 3.65
C SER A 77 5.68 -0.39 4.35
N GLY A 78 5.56 -1.38 5.24
CA GLY A 78 6.68 -1.98 5.94
C GLY A 78 7.64 -2.70 5.00
N VAL A 79 7.12 -3.51 4.07
CA VAL A 79 7.93 -4.21 3.07
C VAL A 79 8.68 -3.22 2.18
N ALA A 80 8.01 -2.16 1.70
CA ALA A 80 8.67 -1.11 0.92
C ALA A 80 9.85 -0.49 1.69
N GLY A 81 9.69 -0.16 2.97
CA GLY A 81 10.76 0.43 3.79
C GLY A 81 11.88 -0.55 4.17
N VAL A 82 11.53 -1.77 4.56
CA VAL A 82 12.50 -2.79 5.01
C VAL A 82 13.35 -3.29 3.86
N ALA A 83 12.74 -3.60 2.73
CA ALA A 83 13.46 -4.27 1.66
C ALA A 83 14.31 -3.30 0.80
N ILE A 84 14.12 -1.98 0.95
CA ILE A 84 15.13 -0.98 0.53
C ILE A 84 16.39 -1.03 1.41
N LYS A 85 16.29 -1.50 2.67
CA LYS A 85 17.39 -1.53 3.64
C LYS A 85 18.03 -2.91 3.79
N LYS A 86 17.25 -4.00 3.71
CA LYS A 86 17.69 -5.38 3.92
C LYS A 86 17.24 -6.28 2.76
N LYS A 87 18.19 -6.79 1.98
CA LYS A 87 17.93 -7.53 0.73
C LYS A 87 18.03 -9.05 0.86
N GLU A 88 18.29 -9.57 2.05
CA GLU A 88 18.60 -11.00 2.26
C GLU A 88 17.44 -11.95 1.92
N ASN A 89 16.19 -11.47 1.85
CA ASN A 89 15.01 -12.31 1.60
C ASN A 89 14.00 -11.71 0.59
N ILE A 90 14.49 -11.24 -0.56
CA ILE A 90 13.67 -10.65 -1.63
C ILE A 90 12.48 -11.53 -2.03
N LYS A 91 12.65 -12.86 -2.15
CA LYS A 91 11.56 -13.78 -2.50
C LYS A 91 10.42 -13.74 -1.49
N ALA A 92 10.73 -13.72 -0.20
CA ALA A 92 9.72 -13.62 0.86
C ALA A 92 8.97 -12.29 0.79
N TYR A 93 9.68 -11.18 0.56
CA TYR A 93 9.05 -9.86 0.42
C TYR A 93 8.11 -9.77 -0.77
N ILE A 94 8.48 -10.38 -1.90
CA ILE A 94 7.61 -10.48 -3.08
C ILE A 94 6.35 -11.27 -2.74
N VAL A 95 6.48 -12.46 -2.15
CA VAL A 95 5.33 -13.30 -1.77
C VAL A 95 4.40 -12.57 -0.80
N VAL A 96 4.95 -11.95 0.25
CA VAL A 96 4.16 -11.18 1.23
C VAL A 96 3.44 -10.00 0.58
N THR A 97 4.11 -9.27 -0.33
CA THR A 97 3.51 -8.15 -1.08
C THR A 97 2.34 -8.63 -1.95
N LEU A 98 2.52 -9.75 -2.67
CA LEU A 98 1.49 -10.33 -3.52
C LEU A 98 0.30 -10.84 -2.71
N LEU A 99 0.53 -11.51 -1.57
CA LEU A 99 -0.53 -11.96 -0.68
C LEU A 99 -1.30 -10.79 -0.08
N ALA A 100 -0.62 -9.73 0.36
CA ALA A 100 -1.26 -8.52 0.87
C ALA A 100 -2.13 -7.83 -0.19
N LEU A 101 -1.65 -7.76 -1.44
CA LEU A 101 -2.41 -7.22 -2.56
C LEU A 101 -3.63 -8.07 -2.90
N LEU A 102 -3.46 -9.38 -3.02
CA LEU A 102 -4.55 -10.30 -3.30
C LEU A 102 -5.63 -10.21 -2.21
N THR A 103 -5.22 -10.14 -0.94
CA THR A 103 -6.13 -9.97 0.20
C THR A 103 -6.85 -8.61 0.14
N ALA A 104 -6.13 -7.53 -0.18
CA ALA A 104 -6.74 -6.21 -0.29
C ALA A 104 -7.76 -6.13 -1.43
N ILE A 105 -7.47 -6.74 -2.59
CA ILE A 105 -8.35 -6.79 -3.75
C ILE A 105 -9.58 -7.66 -3.46
N THR A 106 -9.38 -8.88 -2.96
CA THR A 106 -10.50 -9.78 -2.61
C THR A 106 -11.44 -9.16 -1.58
N MET A 107 -10.92 -8.42 -0.59
CA MET A 107 -11.75 -7.68 0.36
C MET A 107 -12.48 -6.47 -0.22
N VAL A 108 -12.02 -5.90 -1.35
CA VAL A 108 -12.79 -4.92 -2.14
C VAL A 108 -13.90 -5.62 -2.92
N SER A 109 -13.59 -6.74 -3.56
CA SER A 109 -14.49 -7.41 -4.51
C SER A 109 -15.57 -8.22 -3.84
N LEU A 110 -15.26 -8.87 -2.72
CA LEU A 110 -16.20 -9.76 -2.07
C LEU A 110 -17.23 -9.03 -1.24
N LYS A 111 -17.00 -7.75 -0.85
CA LYS A 111 -17.86 -6.92 0.02
C LYS A 111 -19.23 -7.56 0.30
N PRO A 112 -19.37 -8.37 1.35
CA PRO A 112 -20.55 -8.31 2.16
C PRO A 112 -20.19 -7.42 3.36
N PHE A 113 -21.18 -6.80 3.99
CA PHE A 113 -21.01 -5.96 5.20
C PHE A 113 -20.52 -4.52 4.94
#